data_AF-A0A972QKB6-F1
#
_entry.id   AF-A0A972QKB6-F1
#
_cell.length_a   1.000
_cell.length_b   1.000
_cell.length_c   1.000
_cell.angle_alpha   90.00
_cell.angle_beta   90.00
_cell.angle_gamma   90.00
#
_symmetry.space_group_name_H-M   'P 1'
#
loop_
_entity.id
_entity.type
_entity.pdbx_description
1 polymer ?
#
loop_
_entity_poly.entity_id
_entity_poly.type
_entity_poly.pdbx_seq_one_letter_code
_entity_poly.pdbx_strand_id
1 'polypeptide(L)'
;IYDENRLTPIWPNAYIGGRVAGFNMAGIPTVYQGGTAMNSMKYFGVNIVSAGIVATLDDSYEVISQKNDHVYRKVVLKDGLIVGLVFSGDIEKSGIIYNLMKDKINVEDFKQVLVADDFGLASLPEKIWRPRLAIPNSLLASSVTSIERHERALVGE
;
A
#
# COMPACT_ATOMS: atom_id res chain seq x y z
N ILE A 1 -10.61 -2.16 -16.81
CA ILE A 1 -10.66 -3.63 -16.65
C ILE A 1 -9.54 -4.03 -15.69
N TYR A 2 -9.73 -5.06 -14.85
CA TYR A 2 -8.85 -5.40 -13.71
C TYR A 2 -7.77 -6.42 -14.05
N ASP A 3 -6.60 -6.33 -13.39
CA ASP A 3 -5.37 -7.11 -13.62
C ASP A 3 -4.91 -7.30 -15.10
N GLU A 4 -5.52 -6.60 -16.08
CA GLU A 4 -5.13 -6.62 -17.50
C GLU A 4 -3.73 -6.06 -17.76
N ASN A 5 -3.02 -6.67 -18.71
CA ASN A 5 -1.75 -6.16 -19.19
C ASN A 5 -1.97 -4.94 -20.10
N ARG A 6 -1.90 -3.75 -19.49
CA ARG A 6 -2.02 -2.47 -20.19
C ARG A 6 -0.89 -1.51 -19.85
N LEU A 7 -0.54 -0.69 -20.82
CA LEU A 7 0.41 0.41 -20.61
C LEU A 7 -0.17 1.39 -19.59
N THR A 8 0.58 1.62 -18.51
CA THR A 8 0.24 2.59 -17.47
C THR A 8 1.42 3.55 -17.33
N PRO A 9 1.41 4.68 -18.06
CA PRO A 9 2.55 5.58 -18.17
C PRO A 9 2.63 6.52 -16.96
N ILE A 10 3.03 5.96 -15.82
CA ILE A 10 3.17 6.68 -14.55
C ILE A 10 4.60 6.57 -14.02
N TRP A 11 4.99 7.57 -13.24
CA TRP A 11 6.34 7.68 -12.68
C TRP A 11 6.78 6.45 -11.86
N PRO A 12 5.94 5.85 -10.99
CA PRO A 12 6.31 4.62 -10.27
C PRO A 12 6.66 3.45 -11.21
N ASN A 13 5.92 3.28 -12.31
CA ASN A 13 6.18 2.22 -13.27
C ASN A 13 7.49 2.47 -14.04
N ALA A 14 7.76 3.72 -14.42
CA ALA A 14 9.02 4.10 -15.06
C ALA A 14 10.21 3.83 -14.13
N TYR A 15 10.10 4.19 -12.86
CA TYR A 15 11.12 3.94 -11.84
C TYR A 15 11.38 2.44 -11.64
N ILE A 16 10.32 1.64 -11.42
CA ILE A 16 10.47 0.19 -11.21
C ILE A 16 11.02 -0.47 -12.47
N GLY A 17 10.52 -0.11 -13.66
CA GLY A 17 11.00 -0.63 -14.93
C GLY A 17 12.47 -0.32 -15.17
N GLY A 18 12.90 0.93 -14.93
CA GLY A 18 14.30 1.32 -15.03
C GLY A 18 15.21 0.57 -14.06
N ARG A 19 14.76 0.36 -12.82
CA ARG A 19 15.49 -0.44 -11.82
C ARG A 19 15.65 -1.91 -12.25
N VAL A 20 14.57 -2.53 -12.74
CA VAL A 20 14.62 -3.92 -13.24
C VAL A 20 15.54 -4.03 -14.44
N ALA A 21 15.50 -3.08 -15.37
CA ALA A 21 16.43 -3.04 -16.50
C ALA A 21 17.89 -2.91 -16.04
N GLY A 22 18.16 -2.02 -15.09
CA GLY A 22 19.49 -1.83 -14.49
C GLY A 22 20.03 -3.11 -13.85
N PHE A 23 19.22 -3.82 -13.05
CA PHE A 23 19.64 -5.09 -12.46
C PHE A 23 19.97 -6.16 -13.51
N ASN A 24 19.13 -6.29 -14.54
CA ASN A 24 19.40 -7.26 -15.61
C ASN A 24 20.68 -6.90 -16.40
N MET A 25 20.95 -5.61 -16.66
CA MET A 25 22.21 -5.19 -17.28
C MET A 25 23.44 -5.48 -16.40
N ALA A 26 23.28 -5.45 -15.07
CA ALA A 26 24.33 -5.81 -14.11
C ALA A 26 24.48 -7.35 -13.92
N GLY A 27 23.76 -8.17 -14.69
CA GLY A 27 23.81 -9.63 -14.58
C GLY A 27 23.01 -10.21 -13.41
N ILE A 28 22.12 -9.43 -12.78
CA ILE A 28 21.24 -9.87 -11.70
C ILE A 28 19.83 -10.15 -12.30
N PRO A 29 19.45 -11.43 -12.49
CA PRO A 29 18.16 -11.77 -13.08
C PRO A 29 17.01 -11.23 -12.24
N THR A 30 16.24 -10.30 -12.81
CA THR A 30 15.16 -9.61 -12.09
C THR A 30 13.92 -9.53 -12.96
N VAL A 31 12.78 -9.94 -12.41
CA VAL A 31 11.48 -9.92 -13.12
C VAL A 31 10.64 -8.73 -12.69
N TYR A 32 10.11 -7.99 -13.66
CA TYR A 32 9.13 -6.93 -13.41
C TYR A 32 7.80 -7.55 -12.93
N GLN A 33 7.39 -7.23 -11.71
CA GLN A 33 6.19 -7.79 -11.07
C GLN A 33 4.89 -7.12 -11.51
N GLY A 34 4.95 -6.21 -12.50
CA GLY A 34 3.83 -5.33 -12.81
C GLY A 34 3.78 -4.11 -11.89
N GLY A 35 2.83 -3.23 -12.17
CA GLY A 35 2.61 -2.00 -11.42
C GLY A 35 1.13 -1.69 -11.32
N THR A 36 0.72 -1.09 -10.22
CA THR A 36 -0.66 -0.64 -10.05
C THR A 36 -0.81 0.74 -10.67
N ALA A 37 -1.89 0.97 -11.43
CA ALA A 37 -2.26 2.32 -11.83
C ALA A 37 -2.53 3.15 -10.59
N MET A 38 -1.64 4.09 -10.27
CA MET A 38 -1.75 4.98 -9.14
C MET A 38 -1.22 6.36 -9.50
N ASN A 39 -1.91 7.39 -9.04
CA ASN A 39 -1.51 8.79 -9.22
C ASN A 39 -1.70 9.55 -7.92
N SER A 40 -0.80 10.49 -7.67
CA SER A 40 -0.91 11.47 -6.60
C SER A 40 -0.62 12.84 -7.19
N MET A 41 -1.48 13.81 -6.93
CA MET A 41 -1.32 15.17 -7.42
C MET A 41 -1.85 16.18 -6.41
N LYS A 42 -1.30 17.40 -6.48
CA LYS A 42 -1.80 18.55 -5.73
C LYS A 42 -2.34 19.57 -6.72
N TYR A 43 -3.60 19.95 -6.55
CA TYR A 43 -4.30 20.87 -7.45
C TYR A 43 -5.04 21.93 -6.62
N PHE A 44 -4.72 23.21 -6.84
CA PHE A 44 -5.29 24.34 -6.07
C PHE A 44 -5.32 24.14 -4.54
N GLY A 45 -4.26 23.56 -3.98
CA GLY A 45 -4.17 23.31 -2.54
C GLY A 45 -4.88 22.03 -2.06
N VAL A 46 -5.60 21.33 -2.94
CA VAL A 46 -6.23 20.05 -2.64
C VAL A 46 -5.30 18.91 -3.06
N ASN A 47 -5.00 18.00 -2.13
CA ASN A 47 -4.26 16.78 -2.43
C ASN A 47 -5.23 15.71 -2.93
N ILE A 48 -4.87 15.01 -3.99
CA ILE A 48 -5.69 13.96 -4.60
C ILE A 48 -4.83 12.73 -4.85
N VAL A 49 -5.29 11.58 -4.38
CA VAL A 49 -4.69 10.27 -4.65
C VAL A 49 -5.73 9.37 -5.30
N SER A 50 -5.32 8.62 -6.31
CA SER A 50 -6.13 7.56 -6.91
C SER A 50 -5.29 6.32 -7.14
N ALA A 51 -5.92 5.15 -7.03
CA ALA A 51 -5.32 3.90 -7.45
C ALA A 51 -6.38 2.92 -7.98
N GLY A 52 -5.99 2.04 -8.89
CA GLY A 52 -6.85 0.98 -9.41
C GLY A 52 -8.02 1.48 -10.27
N ILE A 53 -9.17 0.82 -10.14
CA ILE A 53 -10.42 1.15 -10.86
C ILE A 53 -11.19 2.22 -10.09
N VAL A 54 -11.25 3.42 -10.66
CA VAL A 54 -11.93 4.58 -10.04
C VAL A 54 -13.33 4.83 -10.60
N ALA A 55 -13.57 4.45 -11.86
CA ALA A 55 -14.86 4.50 -12.53
C ALA A 55 -15.35 3.06 -12.72
N THR A 56 -16.52 2.76 -12.16
CA THR A 56 -17.18 1.48 -12.31
C THR A 56 -17.96 1.48 -13.62
N LEU A 57 -17.93 0.37 -14.36
CA LEU A 57 -18.57 0.24 -15.67
C LEU A 57 -19.99 -0.36 -15.57
N ASP A 58 -20.29 -1.00 -14.45
CA ASP A 58 -21.54 -1.70 -14.16
C ASP A 58 -21.74 -1.81 -12.63
N ASP A 59 -22.86 -2.41 -12.22
CA ASP A 59 -23.25 -2.61 -10.83
C ASP A 59 -22.56 -3.82 -10.16
N SER A 60 -21.59 -4.48 -10.82
CA SER A 60 -20.84 -5.60 -10.22
C SER A 60 -19.81 -5.16 -9.17
N TYR A 61 -19.65 -3.85 -8.99
CA TYR A 61 -18.73 -3.24 -8.04
C TYR A 61 -19.50 -2.60 -6.90
N GLU A 62 -19.03 -2.81 -5.68
CA GLU A 62 -19.51 -2.08 -4.52
C GLU A 62 -18.69 -0.81 -4.35
N VAL A 63 -19.37 0.32 -4.11
CA VAL A 63 -18.72 1.61 -3.89
C VAL A 63 -19.06 2.10 -2.50
N ILE A 64 -18.03 2.30 -1.68
CA ILE A 64 -18.14 2.89 -0.36
C ILE A 64 -17.50 4.27 -0.42
N SER A 65 -18.25 5.30 -0.01
CA SER A 65 -17.74 6.66 -0.05
C SER A 65 -18.22 7.50 1.11
N GLN A 66 -17.34 8.39 1.58
CA GLN A 66 -17.66 9.43 2.54
C GLN A 66 -17.27 10.79 1.92
N LYS A 67 -18.12 11.80 2.11
CA LYS A 67 -17.88 13.16 1.65
C LYS A 67 -18.27 14.16 2.74
N ASN A 68 -17.31 15.01 3.09
CA ASN A 68 -17.51 16.20 3.92
C ASN A 68 -17.01 17.43 3.13
N ASP A 69 -17.08 18.64 3.68
CA ASP A 69 -16.86 19.90 2.93
C ASP A 69 -15.51 19.97 2.18
N HIS A 70 -14.46 19.37 2.72
CA HIS A 70 -13.10 19.42 2.14
C HIS A 70 -12.48 18.05 1.90
N VAL A 71 -13.18 16.97 2.24
CA VAL A 71 -12.66 15.61 2.21
C VAL A 71 -13.59 14.72 1.40
N TYR A 72 -13.01 13.95 0.49
CA TYR A 72 -13.72 12.90 -0.22
C TYR A 72 -12.89 11.62 -0.18
N ARG A 73 -13.50 10.54 0.27
CA ARG A 73 -12.90 9.20 0.27
C ARG A 73 -13.85 8.27 -0.46
N LYS A 74 -13.33 7.55 -1.44
CA LYS A 74 -14.02 6.51 -2.20
C LYS A 74 -13.15 5.27 -2.23
N VAL A 75 -13.76 4.12 -1.94
CA VAL A 75 -13.17 2.80 -2.09
C VAL A 75 -14.10 1.99 -2.98
N VAL A 76 -13.54 1.32 -3.99
CA VAL A 76 -14.26 0.45 -4.92
C VAL A 76 -13.87 -0.98 -4.60
N LEU A 77 -14.88 -1.84 -4.43
CA LEU A 77 -14.72 -3.23 -4.09
C LEU A 77 -15.31 -4.14 -5.17
N LYS A 78 -14.75 -5.34 -5.27
CA LYS A 78 -15.28 -6.47 -6.03
C LYS A 78 -14.99 -7.75 -5.27
N ASP A 79 -16.01 -8.55 -5.01
CA ASP A 79 -15.90 -9.83 -4.27
C ASP A 79 -15.19 -9.69 -2.90
N GLY A 80 -15.49 -8.61 -2.16
CA GLY A 80 -14.87 -8.31 -0.87
C GLY A 80 -13.41 -7.82 -0.94
N LEU A 81 -12.86 -7.63 -2.15
CA LEU A 81 -11.51 -7.11 -2.38
C LEU A 81 -11.55 -5.67 -2.86
N ILE A 82 -10.63 -4.85 -2.38
CA ILE A 82 -10.47 -3.49 -2.91
C ILE A 82 -9.87 -3.60 -4.31
N VAL A 83 -10.49 -2.92 -5.28
CA VAL A 83 -10.01 -2.83 -6.66
C VAL A 83 -9.68 -1.40 -7.08
N GLY A 84 -10.03 -0.41 -6.26
CA GLY A 84 -9.61 0.97 -6.47
C GLY A 84 -9.98 1.92 -5.33
N LEU A 85 -9.40 3.12 -5.39
CA LEU A 85 -9.62 4.18 -4.40
C LEU A 85 -9.46 5.57 -5.02
N VAL A 86 -10.18 6.54 -4.47
CA VAL A 86 -9.99 7.98 -4.73
C VAL A 86 -10.10 8.75 -3.41
N PHE A 87 -9.04 9.45 -3.03
CA PHE A 87 -8.98 10.27 -1.83
C PHE A 87 -8.67 11.70 -2.25
N SER A 88 -9.38 12.68 -1.69
CA SER A 88 -9.22 14.11 -1.97
C SER A 88 -9.32 14.90 -0.68
N GLY A 89 -8.48 15.93 -0.53
CA GLY A 89 -8.35 16.69 0.70
C GLY A 89 -7.39 15.99 1.66
N ASP A 90 -7.94 15.28 2.65
CA ASP A 90 -7.16 14.42 3.54
C ASP A 90 -6.87 13.06 2.86
N ILE A 91 -5.58 12.86 2.54
CA ILE A 91 -5.08 11.67 1.86
C ILE A 91 -4.20 10.80 2.77
N GLU A 92 -3.99 11.15 4.05
CA GLU A 92 -2.99 10.48 4.90
C GLU A 92 -3.22 8.96 4.99
N LYS A 93 -4.48 8.56 4.98
CA LYS A 93 -4.93 7.17 5.14
C LYS A 93 -4.90 6.36 3.83
N SER A 94 -4.65 6.99 2.69
CA SER A 94 -4.71 6.32 1.38
C SER A 94 -3.69 5.18 1.27
N GLY A 95 -2.56 5.28 1.99
CA GLY A 95 -1.52 4.23 2.02
C GLY A 95 -2.00 2.93 2.67
N ILE A 96 -2.85 3.00 3.70
CA ILE A 96 -3.43 1.81 4.34
C ILE A 96 -4.35 1.08 3.36
N ILE A 97 -5.25 1.83 2.73
CA ILE A 97 -6.20 1.30 1.72
C ILE A 97 -5.44 0.72 0.52
N TYR A 98 -4.41 1.41 0.04
CA TYR A 98 -3.57 0.94 -1.07
C TYR A 98 -2.88 -0.40 -0.72
N ASN A 99 -2.36 -0.56 0.50
CA ASN A 99 -1.74 -1.81 0.91
C ASN A 99 -2.77 -2.95 1.00
N LEU A 100 -3.96 -2.71 1.55
CA LEU A 100 -5.03 -3.71 1.57
C LEU A 100 -5.42 -4.18 0.15
N MET A 101 -5.50 -3.24 -0.79
CA MET A 101 -5.72 -3.52 -2.22
C MET A 101 -4.58 -4.35 -2.82
N LYS A 102 -3.32 -3.92 -2.62
CA LYS A 102 -2.13 -4.59 -3.14
C LYS A 102 -1.99 -6.01 -2.62
N ASP A 103 -2.26 -6.20 -1.34
CA ASP A 103 -2.14 -7.49 -0.66
C ASP A 103 -3.39 -8.38 -0.83
N LYS A 104 -4.38 -7.91 -1.60
CA LYS A 104 -5.64 -8.62 -1.89
C LYS A 104 -6.32 -9.12 -0.62
N ILE A 105 -6.35 -8.28 0.42
CA ILE A 105 -7.00 -8.62 1.69
C ILE A 105 -8.51 -8.51 1.51
N ASN A 106 -9.24 -9.56 1.92
CA ASN A 106 -10.69 -9.50 2.00
C ASN A 106 -11.10 -8.57 3.15
N VAL A 107 -11.86 -7.53 2.80
CA VAL A 107 -12.31 -6.46 3.71
C VAL A 107 -13.80 -6.51 4.01
N GLU A 108 -14.51 -7.55 3.56
CA GLU A 108 -15.99 -7.63 3.62
C GLU A 108 -16.52 -7.33 5.04
N ASP A 109 -15.88 -7.92 6.06
CA ASP A 109 -16.26 -7.78 7.47
C ASP A 109 -16.12 -6.35 8.02
N PHE A 110 -15.30 -5.50 7.40
CA PHE A 110 -14.96 -4.16 7.91
C PHE A 110 -14.97 -3.09 6.82
N LYS A 111 -15.66 -3.34 5.70
CA LYS A 111 -15.63 -2.46 4.53
C LYS A 111 -16.16 -1.04 4.82
N GLN A 112 -17.12 -0.91 5.73
CA GLN A 112 -17.71 0.38 6.10
C GLN A 112 -16.75 1.32 6.82
N VAL A 113 -15.80 0.78 7.61
CA VAL A 113 -14.84 1.64 8.34
C VAL A 113 -13.73 2.19 7.45
N LEU A 114 -13.56 1.67 6.23
CA LEU A 114 -12.46 2.05 5.33
C LEU A 114 -12.47 3.53 4.91
N VAL A 115 -13.63 4.17 4.96
CA VAL A 115 -13.79 5.59 4.60
C VAL A 115 -14.00 6.49 5.81
N ALA A 116 -14.00 5.96 7.03
CA ALA A 116 -14.31 6.73 8.24
C ALA A 116 -13.23 7.77 8.58
N ASP A 117 -13.66 8.86 9.20
CA ASP A 117 -12.80 10.00 9.60
C ASP A 117 -11.74 9.63 10.65
N ASP A 118 -11.97 8.59 11.44
CA ASP A 118 -11.06 8.07 12.47
C ASP A 118 -10.37 6.76 12.05
N PHE A 119 -10.62 6.27 10.83
CA PHE A 119 -9.98 5.07 10.30
C PHE A 119 -8.45 5.14 10.39
N GLY A 120 -7.82 4.09 10.91
CA GLY A 120 -6.38 3.98 10.98
C GLY A 120 -5.92 2.53 11.09
N LEU A 121 -4.62 2.32 11.30
CA LEU A 121 -4.07 0.97 11.43
C LEU A 121 -4.71 0.19 12.60
N ALA A 122 -5.03 0.89 13.69
CA ALA A 122 -5.70 0.31 14.86
C ALA A 122 -7.16 -0.10 14.59
N SER A 123 -7.80 0.46 13.55
CA SER A 123 -9.16 0.09 13.13
C SER A 123 -9.19 -1.24 12.37
N LEU A 124 -8.03 -1.73 11.92
CA LEU A 124 -7.94 -3.00 11.20
C LEU A 124 -7.93 -4.20 12.15
N PRO A 125 -8.53 -5.33 11.75
CA PRO A 125 -8.40 -6.59 12.49
C PRO A 125 -6.96 -6.91 12.83
N GLU A 126 -6.73 -7.35 14.08
CA GLU A 126 -5.41 -7.63 14.66
C GLU A 126 -4.51 -8.48 13.74
N LYS A 127 -5.13 -9.52 13.15
CA LYS A 127 -4.52 -10.47 12.22
C LYS A 127 -3.82 -9.83 11.02
N ILE A 128 -4.20 -8.60 10.65
CA ILE A 128 -3.65 -7.89 9.48
C ILE A 128 -2.37 -7.13 9.85
N TRP A 129 -2.32 -6.47 11.00
CA TRP A 129 -1.23 -5.54 11.34
C TRP A 129 -0.19 -6.10 12.32
N ARG A 130 -0.56 -6.95 13.31
CA ARG A 130 0.43 -7.47 14.28
C ARG A 130 1.60 -8.21 13.62
N PRO A 131 1.42 -9.05 12.59
CA PRO A 131 2.55 -9.71 11.92
C PRO A 131 3.54 -8.72 11.27
N ARG A 132 3.10 -7.51 10.89
CA ARG A 132 3.94 -6.49 10.25
C ARG A 132 4.73 -5.65 11.25
N LEU A 133 4.31 -5.63 12.51
CA LEU A 133 5.04 -4.97 13.61
C LEU A 133 6.00 -5.93 14.32
N ALA A 134 5.89 -7.24 14.09
CA ALA A 134 6.83 -8.19 14.62
C ALA A 134 8.24 -7.89 14.09
N ILE A 135 9.20 -7.73 14.99
CA ILE A 135 10.60 -7.52 14.62
C ILE A 135 11.09 -8.82 13.95
N PRO A 136 11.61 -8.75 12.71
CA PRO A 136 12.20 -9.92 12.06
C PRO A 136 13.29 -10.55 12.93
N ASN A 137 13.26 -11.87 13.11
CA ASN A 137 14.28 -12.60 13.87
C ASN A 137 15.72 -12.33 13.38
N SER A 138 15.89 -11.94 12.12
CA SER A 138 17.19 -11.52 11.57
C SER A 138 17.74 -10.24 12.19
N LEU A 139 16.88 -9.29 12.59
CA LEU A 139 17.27 -8.06 13.28
C LEU A 139 17.49 -8.27 14.78
N LEU A 140 16.84 -9.28 15.38
CA LEU A 140 17.11 -9.73 16.75
C LEU A 140 18.45 -10.47 16.83
N ALA A 141 18.79 -11.31 15.85
CA ALA A 141 20.07 -12.01 15.82
C ALA A 141 21.27 -11.05 15.67
N SER A 142 21.16 -10.01 14.84
CA SER A 142 22.23 -9.03 14.65
C SER A 142 22.45 -8.11 15.85
N SER A 143 21.40 -7.82 16.62
CA SER A 143 21.50 -7.03 17.85
C SER A 143 22.10 -7.83 19.00
N VAL A 144 21.73 -9.10 19.19
CA VAL A 144 22.36 -10.00 20.18
C VAL A 144 23.85 -10.21 19.88
N THR A 145 24.20 -10.46 18.61
CA THR A 145 25.60 -10.64 18.20
C THR A 145 26.46 -9.39 18.42
N SER A 146 25.86 -8.19 18.35
CA SER A 146 26.57 -6.92 18.59
C SER A 146 26.78 -6.62 20.07
N ILE A 147 25.83 -7.02 20.93
CA ILE A 147 25.91 -6.87 22.39
C ILE A 147 26.98 -7.81 22.97
N GLU A 148 26.98 -9.10 22.58
CA GLU A 148 27.98 -10.07 23.05
C GLU A 148 29.42 -9.71 22.63
N ARG A 149 29.58 -9.07 21.46
CA ARG A 149 30.88 -8.62 20.96
C ARG A 149 31.41 -7.41 21.74
N HIS A 150 30.52 -6.59 22.30
CA HIS A 150 30.89 -5.44 23.14
C HIS A 150 31.24 -5.88 24.57
N GLU A 151 30.48 -6.84 25.13
CA GLU A 151 30.78 -7.38 26.47
C GLU A 151 32.10 -8.17 26.51
N ARG A 152 32.41 -8.97 25.48
CA ARG A 152 33.72 -9.65 25.40
C ARG A 152 34.92 -8.70 25.22
N ALA A 153 34.70 -7.50 24.70
CA ALA A 153 35.75 -6.49 24.58
C ALA A 153 36.01 -5.74 25.90
N LEU A 154 35.08 -5.79 26.86
CA LEU A 154 35.19 -5.11 28.16
C LEU A 154 35.70 -6.04 29.28
N VAL A 155 35.62 -7.35 29.13
CA VAL A 155 36.02 -8.36 30.16
C VAL A 155 37.40 -8.98 29.86
N GLY A 156 38.12 -8.47 28.85
CA GLY A 156 39.46 -8.93 28.49
C GLY A 156 40.57 -8.03 29.03
N GLU A 157 40.83 -8.09 30.34
CA GLU A 157 42.13 -7.87 31.02
C GLU A 157 42.18 -8.69 32.31
#